data_AF-A0A538QII0-F1
#
_entry.id   AF-A0A538QII0-F1
#
_cell.length_a   1.000
_cell.length_b   1.000
_cell.length_c   1.000
_cell.angle_alpha   90.00
_cell.angle_beta   90.00
_cell.angle_gamma   90.00
#
_symmetry.space_group_name_H-M   'P 1'
#
loop_
_entity.id
_entity.type
_entity.pdbx_description
1 polymer ?
#
loop_
_entity_poly.entity_id
_entity_poly.type
_entity_poly.pdbx_seq_one_letter_code
_entity_poly.pdbx_strand_id
1 'polypeptide(L)' 'MRQDGAGSGFGLAFARSVVEGALHGKIWCEDSDLGGARFVIEVPETSPE' A
#
# COMPACT_ATOMS: atom_id res chain seq x y z
N MET A 1 -7.82 -17.78 -21.13
CA MET A 1 -7.94 -17.23 -19.75
C MET A 1 -8.16 -15.74 -19.90
N ARG A 2 -9.36 -15.24 -19.61
CA ARG A 2 -9.69 -13.81 -19.75
C ARG A 2 -8.86 -13.02 -18.74
N GLN A 3 -8.10 -12.03 -19.21
CA GLN A 3 -7.32 -11.11 -18.37
C GLN A 3 -8.17 -9.93 -17.85
N ASP A 4 -9.49 -9.98 -18.04
CA ASP A 4 -10.43 -8.87 -17.87
C ASP A 4 -10.61 -8.38 -16.41
N GLY A 5 -9.89 -8.96 -15.45
CA GLY A 5 -9.93 -8.58 -14.03
C GLY A 5 -8.58 -8.13 -13.45
N ALA A 6 -7.50 -8.17 -14.23
CA ALA A 6 -6.20 -7.70 -13.75
C ALA A 6 -6.15 -6.18 -13.91
N GLY A 7 -6.32 -5.44 -12.80
CA GLY A 7 -6.02 -4.02 -12.76
C GLY A 7 -4.58 -3.77 -13.22
N SER A 8 -4.28 -2.57 -13.72
CA SER A 8 -2.97 -2.20 -14.29
C SER A 8 -1.77 -2.31 -13.33
N GLY A 9 -1.98 -2.69 -12.07
CA GLY A 9 -0.98 -2.64 -11.00
C GLY A 9 -0.65 -1.22 -10.53
N PHE A 10 -1.23 -0.19 -11.18
CA PHE A 10 -0.90 1.19 -10.91
C PHE A 10 -1.29 1.64 -9.49
N GLY A 11 -2.42 1.19 -8.95
CA GLY A 11 -2.91 1.64 -7.65
C GLY A 11 -1.92 1.38 -6.51
N LEU A 12 -1.40 0.14 -6.40
CA LEU A 12 -0.46 -0.21 -5.34
C LEU A 12 0.94 0.37 -5.61
N ALA A 13 1.36 0.46 -6.87
CA ALA A 13 2.61 1.11 -7.25
C ALA A 13 2.61 2.61 -6.91
N PHE A 14 1.49 3.30 -7.17
CA PHE A 14 1.28 4.69 -6.80
C PHE A 14 1.27 4.87 -5.27
N ALA A 15 0.51 4.03 -4.55
CA ALA A 15 0.47 4.07 -3.09
C ALA A 15 1.88 3.94 -2.49
N ARG A 16 2.71 3.04 -3.02
CA ARG A 16 4.11 2.88 -2.63
C ARG A 16 4.94 4.14 -2.87
N SER A 17 4.82 4.75 -4.05
CA SER A 17 5.52 6.01 -4.37
C SER A 17 5.17 7.13 -3.38
N VAL A 18 3.90 7.26 -3.01
CA VAL A 18 3.45 8.27 -2.03
C VAL A 18 3.98 7.97 -0.64
N VAL A 19 3.76 6.74 -0.14
CA VAL A 19 4.14 6.36 1.23
C VAL A 19 5.65 6.43 1.42
N GLU A 20 6.44 5.80 0.55
CA GLU A 20 7.89 5.74 0.69
C GLU A 20 8.57 7.05 0.26
N GLY A 21 8.08 7.68 -0.80
CA GLY A 21 8.72 8.85 -1.41
C GLY A 21 8.32 10.18 -0.79
N ALA A 22 7.03 10.41 -0.59
CA ALA A 22 6.51 11.71 -0.12
C ALA A 22 6.32 11.78 1.40
N LEU A 23 5.97 10.65 2.03
CA LEU A 23 5.67 10.61 3.46
C LEU A 23 6.82 10.03 4.30
N HIS A 24 7.90 9.55 3.66
CA HIS A 24 9.01 8.87 4.32
C HIS A 24 8.55 7.70 5.23
N GLY A 25 7.46 7.06 4.84
CA GLY A 25 6.88 5.89 5.50
C GLY A 25 7.28 4.57 4.84
N LYS A 26 6.55 3.51 5.19
CA LYS A 26 6.71 2.16 4.65
C LYS A 26 5.35 1.56 4.34
N ILE A 27 5.28 0.72 3.30
CA ILE A 27 4.09 -0.05 2.93
C ILE A 27 4.46 -1.48 2.60
N TRP A 28 3.68 -2.44 3.09
CA TRP A 28 3.85 -3.86 2.77
C TRP A 28 2.50 -4.61 2.85
N CYS A 29 2.50 -5.86 2.40
CA CYS A 29 1.36 -6.75 2.51
C CYS A 29 1.71 -7.88 3.49
N GLU A 30 0.79 -8.21 4.38
CA GLU A 30 0.85 -9.35 5.29
C GLU A 30 -0.32 -10.30 5.01
N ASP A 31 -0.20 -11.52 5.54
CA ASP A 31 -1.31 -12.45 5.57
C ASP A 31 -2.43 -11.91 6.46
N SER A 32 -3.68 -12.18 6.06
CA SER A 32 -4.89 -11.74 6.77
C SER A 32 -5.64 -12.94 7.31
N ASP A 33 -5.76 -13.02 8.64
CA ASP A 33 -6.56 -14.05 9.32
C ASP A 33 -8.07 -13.95 9.01
N LEU A 34 -8.52 -12.83 8.42
CA LEU A 34 -9.89 -12.62 7.97
C LEU A 34 -10.15 -13.15 6.55
N GLY A 35 -9.12 -13.73 5.91
CA GLY A 35 -9.09 -13.97 4.48
C GLY A 35 -8.74 -12.70 3.68
N GLY A 36 -8.48 -12.87 2.38
CA GLY A 36 -8.06 -11.75 1.51
C GLY A 36 -6.61 -11.33 1.75
N ALA A 37 -6.35 -10.02 1.78
CA ALA A 37 -5.01 -9.43 1.95
C ALA A 37 -5.05 -8.30 2.99
N ARG A 38 -3.99 -8.18 3.80
CA ARG A 38 -3.80 -7.05 4.74
C ARG A 38 -2.68 -6.15 4.23
N PHE A 39 -3.01 -4.92 3.89
CA PHE A 39 -2.00 -3.89 3.56
C PHE A 39 -1.70 -3.09 4.82
N VAL A 40 -0.42 -3.00 5.17
CA VAL A 40 0.06 -2.24 6.33
C VAL A 40 0.84 -1.04 5.84
N ILE A 41 0.54 0.13 6.43
CA ILE A 41 1.17 1.41 6.14
C ILE A 41 1.67 2.00 7.46
N GLU A 42 2.96 2.30 7.52
CA GLU A 42 3.61 2.99 8.64
C GLU A 42 4.08 4.36 8.14
N VAL A 43 3.70 5.43 8.82
CA VAL A 43 4.15 6.81 8.50
C VAL A 43 4.63 7.51 9.76
N PRO A 44 5.64 8.39 9.68
CA PRO A 44 6.06 9.20 10.81
C PRO A 44 4.91 10.06 11.35
N GLU A 45 4.80 10.16 12.66
CA GLU A 45 3.88 11.09 13.29
C GLU A 45 4.37 12.53 13.04
N THR A 46 3.50 13.38 12.51
CA THR A 46 3.81 14.82 12.44
C THR A 46 3.50 15.40 13.81
N SER A 47 4.51 15.82 14.58
CA SER A 47 4.23 16.65 15.75
C SER A 47 3.66 17.99 15.26
N PRO A 48 2.45 18.41 15.66
CA PRO A 48 2.06 19.81 15.49
C PRO A 48 2.96 20.66 16.39
N GLU A 49 3.71 21.61 15.82
CA GLU A 49 4.22 22.78 16.56
C GLU A 49 3.14 23.86 16.67
#